data_AF-A0A7X9D1B4-F1
#
_entry.id   AF-A0A7X9D1B4-F1
#
_cell.length_a   1.000
_cell.length_b   1.000
_cell.length_c   1.000
_cell.angle_alpha   90.00
_cell.angle_beta   90.00
_cell.angle_gamma   90.00
#
_symmetry.space_group_name_H-M   'P 1'
#
loop_
_entity.id
_entity.type
_entity.pdbx_description
1 polymer ?
#
loop_
_entity_poly.entity_id
_entity_poly.type
_entity_poly.pdbx_seq_one_letter_code
_entity_poly.pdbx_strand_id
1 'polypeptide(L)'
;MDNGIKNIAVTVVFFTFIFAFMLANIILPDLDISITERRRLAAIPTYSSKKLFNGEFFEEFEKYSLDQFVLRDVFRGAKIFSVFHLFNQKDYNNIYIIGKSINKMEYPLNENSIMNAANKLNEIYDKYLRGMNVSYSIIPDKNYYVARENGYLSMDYGKMMDIMTSNVEDIKYVDLFDLLCIEDYYNTDIHWKQERITGAADRLLEEMGNEFRVGDMLYEKKSLYPFYGG
;
A
#
# COMPACT_ATOMS: atom_id res chain seq x y z
N MET A 1 8.63 -25.80 44.13
CA MET A 1 8.18 -24.42 44.42
C MET A 1 6.73 -24.53 44.86
N ASP A 2 6.37 -24.01 46.04
CA ASP A 2 5.01 -24.13 46.57
C ASP A 2 4.01 -23.44 45.62
N ASN A 3 2.90 -24.11 45.32
CA ASN A 3 1.95 -23.67 44.29
C ASN A 3 1.36 -22.28 44.62
N GLY A 4 1.23 -21.94 45.91
CA GLY A 4 0.80 -20.61 46.36
C GLY A 4 1.80 -19.50 46.01
N ILE A 5 3.10 -19.74 46.22
CA ILE A 5 4.16 -18.76 45.89
C ILE A 5 4.25 -18.55 44.38
N LYS A 6 4.12 -19.63 43.59
CA LYS A 6 4.08 -19.55 42.13
C LYS A 6 2.91 -18.71 41.63
N ASN A 7 1.71 -18.93 42.17
CA ASN A 7 0.51 -18.18 41.75
C ASN A 7 0.64 -16.69 42.08
N ILE A 8 1.08 -16.35 43.29
CA ILE A 8 1.32 -14.96 43.68
C ILE A 8 2.35 -14.31 42.75
N ALA A 9 3.47 -14.99 42.47
CA ALA A 9 4.49 -14.47 41.58
C ALA A 9 3.95 -14.20 40.16
N VAL A 10 3.19 -15.13 39.58
CA VAL A 10 2.57 -14.97 38.26
C VAL A 10 1.58 -13.80 38.24
N THR A 11 0.73 -13.70 39.27
CA THR A 11 -0.25 -12.61 39.38
C THR A 11 0.45 -11.26 39.49
N VAL A 12 1.46 -11.13 40.35
CA VAL A 12 2.21 -9.89 40.52
C VAL A 12 2.87 -9.48 39.21
N VAL A 13 3.59 -10.39 38.55
CA VAL A 13 4.27 -10.11 37.27
C VAL A 13 3.28 -9.66 36.20
N PHE A 14 2.12 -10.33 36.09
CA PHE A 14 1.09 -9.98 35.12
C PHE A 14 0.52 -8.57 35.35
N PHE A 15 0.16 -8.23 36.58
CA PHE A 15 -0.34 -6.90 36.90
C PHE A 15 0.74 -5.83 36.74
N THR A 16 1.97 -6.09 37.18
CA THR A 16 3.10 -5.18 36.95
C THR A 16 3.28 -4.90 35.47
N PHE A 17 3.19 -5.92 34.61
CA PHE A 17 3.26 -5.75 33.16
C PHE A 17 2.15 -4.85 32.62
N ILE A 18 0.88 -5.13 32.96
CA ILE A 18 -0.27 -4.33 32.51
C ILE A 18 -0.13 -2.87 32.97
N PHE A 19 0.14 -2.65 34.26
CA PHE A 19 0.26 -1.29 34.81
C PHE A 19 1.46 -0.54 34.23
N ALA A 20 2.59 -1.22 33.97
CA ALA A 20 3.74 -0.61 33.33
C ALA A 20 3.39 -0.10 31.91
N PHE A 21 2.71 -0.92 31.10
CA PHE A 21 2.25 -0.50 29.77
C PHE A 21 1.22 0.62 29.85
N MET A 22 0.26 0.54 30.77
CA MET A 22 -0.73 1.60 30.97
C MET A 22 -0.06 2.94 31.32
N LEU A 23 0.85 2.94 32.30
CA LEU A 23 1.59 4.14 32.70
C LEU A 23 2.47 4.66 31.56
N ALA A 24 3.12 3.78 30.81
CA ALA A 24 3.95 4.18 29.67
C ALA A 24 3.12 4.87 28.57
N ASN A 25 1.92 4.37 28.25
CA ASN A 25 1.00 5.01 27.29
C ASN A 25 0.48 6.37 27.78
N ILE A 26 0.42 6.62 29.09
CA ILE A 26 0.00 7.91 29.66
C ILE A 26 1.15 8.92 29.70
N ILE A 27 2.37 8.45 29.99
CA ILE A 27 3.55 9.31 30.22
C ILE A 27 4.23 9.71 28.90
N LEU A 28 4.30 8.80 27.94
CA LEU A 28 4.98 9.08 26.68
C LEU A 28 4.17 10.06 25.82
N PRO A 29 4.83 11.01 25.16
CA PRO A 29 4.15 11.95 24.29
C PRO A 29 3.59 11.24 23.05
N ASP A 30 2.43 11.69 22.60
CA ASP A 30 1.83 11.25 21.35
C ASP A 30 2.73 11.59 20.17
N LEU A 31 2.73 10.71 19.17
CA LEU A 31 3.41 10.92 17.89
C LEU A 31 2.42 11.51 16.87
N ASP A 32 2.86 12.54 16.16
CA ASP A 32 2.05 13.17 15.10
C ASP A 32 2.01 12.32 13.82
N ILE A 33 3.14 11.68 13.49
CA ILE A 33 3.33 10.93 12.25
C ILE A 33 3.94 9.55 12.51
N SER A 34 3.45 8.56 11.77
CA SER A 34 4.09 7.26 11.64
C SER A 34 5.09 7.33 10.49
N ILE A 35 6.39 7.21 10.81
CA ILE A 35 7.45 7.14 9.78
C ILE A 35 7.31 5.84 8.97
N THR A 36 7.00 4.74 9.65
CA THR A 36 6.85 3.40 9.06
C THR A 36 5.67 3.33 8.08
N GLU A 37 4.53 3.96 8.41
CA GLU A 37 3.31 3.91 7.56
C GLU A 37 3.08 5.18 6.74
N ARG A 38 3.93 6.20 6.89
CA ARG A 38 3.84 7.51 6.20
C ARG A 38 2.47 8.17 6.26
N ARG A 39 1.82 8.12 7.44
CA ARG A 39 0.54 8.78 7.69
C ARG A 39 0.53 9.51 9.02
N ARG A 40 -0.40 10.44 9.16
CA ARG A 40 -0.72 11.02 10.48
C ARG A 40 -1.37 9.98 11.37
N LEU A 41 -1.01 10.01 12.64
CA LEU A 41 -1.62 9.17 13.66
C LEU A 41 -2.85 9.89 14.24
N ALA A 42 -3.77 9.10 14.77
CA ALA A 42 -4.92 9.66 15.47
C ALA A 42 -4.45 10.45 16.70
N ALA A 43 -5.02 11.64 16.87
CA ALA A 43 -4.84 12.48 18.04
C ALA A 43 -5.93 12.15 19.08
N ILE A 44 -5.73 12.61 20.31
CA ILE A 44 -6.70 12.42 21.39
C ILE A 44 -8.09 12.96 20.98
N PRO A 45 -9.17 12.15 21.11
CA PRO A 45 -10.50 12.57 20.69
C PRO A 45 -11.03 13.71 21.56
N THR A 46 -11.76 14.64 20.93
CA THR A 46 -12.44 15.70 21.65
C THR A 46 -13.70 15.18 22.33
N TYR A 47 -13.80 15.42 23.64
CA TYR A 47 -14.96 14.99 24.40
C TYR A 47 -16.21 15.81 24.03
N SER A 48 -17.31 15.10 23.78
CA SER A 48 -18.65 15.68 23.64
C SER A 48 -19.71 14.67 24.08
N SER A 49 -20.70 15.10 24.86
CA SER A 49 -21.79 14.22 25.30
C SER A 49 -22.53 13.59 24.11
N LYS A 50 -22.66 14.32 22.99
CA LYS A 50 -23.25 13.78 21.76
C LYS A 50 -22.42 12.61 21.20
N LYS A 51 -21.10 12.78 21.14
CA LYS A 51 -20.14 11.75 20.67
C LYS A 51 -20.09 10.53 21.59
N LEU A 52 -20.30 10.74 22.89
CA LEU A 52 -20.33 9.64 23.86
C LEU A 52 -21.55 8.75 23.64
N PHE A 53 -22.74 9.35 23.53
CA PHE A 53 -23.99 8.59 23.41
C PHE A 53 -24.26 8.01 22.01
N ASN A 54 -23.64 8.56 20.95
CA ASN A 54 -23.73 7.99 19.60
C ASN A 54 -22.62 6.96 19.27
N GLY A 55 -21.66 6.72 20.18
CA GLY A 55 -20.57 5.76 20.01
C GLY A 55 -19.30 6.29 19.34
N GLU A 56 -19.37 7.46 18.70
CA GLU A 56 -18.26 8.07 17.92
C GLU A 56 -17.01 8.30 18.79
N PHE A 57 -17.19 8.70 20.06
CA PHE A 57 -16.06 8.89 20.97
C PHE A 57 -15.26 7.60 21.18
N PHE A 58 -15.92 6.44 21.27
CA PHE A 58 -15.25 5.16 21.49
C PHE A 58 -14.51 4.69 20.23
N GLU A 59 -15.08 4.89 19.04
CA GLU A 59 -14.41 4.59 17.77
C GLU A 59 -13.16 5.44 17.58
N GLU A 60 -13.25 6.75 17.85
CA GLU A 60 -12.10 7.65 17.79
C GLU A 60 -11.05 7.29 18.86
N PHE A 61 -11.48 6.95 20.07
CA PHE A 61 -10.59 6.55 21.16
C PHE A 61 -9.89 5.22 20.90
N GLU A 62 -10.56 4.22 20.31
CA GLU A 62 -9.96 2.95 19.93
C GLU A 62 -8.87 3.18 18.87
N LYS A 63 -9.18 3.97 17.84
CA LYS A 63 -8.20 4.34 16.81
C LYS A 63 -7.00 5.08 17.40
N TYR A 64 -7.25 6.05 18.28
CA TYR A 64 -6.21 6.77 19.02
C TYR A 64 -5.32 5.82 19.83
N SER A 65 -5.94 4.95 20.64
CA SER A 65 -5.23 4.03 21.52
C SER A 65 -4.37 3.02 20.74
N LEU A 66 -4.85 2.55 19.59
CA LEU A 66 -4.10 1.65 18.70
C LEU A 66 -2.95 2.36 17.99
N ASP A 67 -3.09 3.65 17.68
CA ASP A 67 -2.08 4.44 17.00
C ASP A 67 -0.96 4.89 17.95
N GLN A 68 -1.31 5.28 19.17
CA GLN A 68 -0.36 5.79 20.17
C GLN A 68 0.20 4.71 21.10
N PHE A 69 -0.15 3.43 20.87
CA PHE A 69 0.29 2.36 21.76
C PHE A 69 1.82 2.27 21.85
N VAL A 70 2.37 2.27 23.07
CA VAL A 70 3.81 2.16 23.30
C VAL A 70 4.37 0.86 22.71
N LEU A 71 5.49 0.96 22.00
CA LEU A 71 6.13 -0.15 21.28
C LEU A 71 5.24 -0.80 20.19
N ARG A 72 4.19 -0.12 19.69
CA ARG A 72 3.32 -0.58 18.60
C ARG A 72 4.08 -1.20 17.43
N ASP A 73 5.08 -0.50 16.90
CA ASP A 73 5.83 -0.96 15.73
C ASP A 73 6.66 -2.21 16.04
N VAL A 74 7.13 -2.37 17.29
CA VAL A 74 7.81 -3.59 17.75
C VAL A 74 6.83 -4.78 17.78
N PHE A 75 5.63 -4.60 18.33
CA PHE A 75 4.61 -5.65 18.34
C PHE A 75 4.17 -6.04 16.93
N ARG A 76 4.02 -5.07 16.03
CA ARG A 76 3.74 -5.33 14.61
C ARG A 76 4.86 -6.13 13.95
N GLY A 77 6.11 -5.72 14.15
CA GLY A 77 7.28 -6.45 13.65
C GLY A 77 7.33 -7.88 14.19
N ALA A 78 7.10 -8.07 15.48
CA ALA A 78 7.05 -9.39 16.11
C ALA A 78 5.92 -10.27 15.54
N LYS A 79 4.73 -9.69 15.29
CA LYS A 79 3.62 -10.39 14.63
C LYS A 79 4.00 -10.85 13.24
N ILE A 80 4.54 -9.95 12.41
CA ILE A 80 4.97 -10.24 11.04
C ILE A 80 6.07 -11.30 11.03
N PHE A 81 7.08 -11.17 11.90
CA PHE A 81 8.14 -12.16 12.06
C PHE A 81 7.58 -13.55 12.39
N SER A 82 6.65 -13.62 13.33
CA SER A 82 6.01 -14.87 13.74
C SER A 82 5.25 -15.52 12.58
N VAL A 83 4.49 -14.73 11.81
CA VAL A 83 3.74 -15.21 10.63
C VAL A 83 4.66 -15.87 9.61
N PHE A 84 5.75 -15.20 9.23
CA PHE A 84 6.66 -15.71 8.20
C PHE A 84 7.62 -16.80 8.70
N HIS A 85 8.15 -16.69 9.92
CA HIS A 85 9.25 -17.55 10.38
C HIS A 85 8.83 -18.64 11.36
N LEU A 86 7.78 -18.43 12.17
CA LEU A 86 7.28 -19.44 13.10
C LEU A 86 6.17 -20.27 12.47
N PHE A 87 5.26 -19.62 11.73
CA PHE A 87 4.11 -20.27 11.10
C PHE A 87 4.33 -20.62 9.63
N ASN A 88 5.45 -20.19 9.02
CA ASN A 88 5.77 -20.41 7.61
C ASN A 88 4.63 -20.03 6.65
N GLN A 89 3.86 -18.99 6.98
CA GLN A 89 2.86 -18.46 6.05
C GLN A 89 3.59 -17.80 4.87
N LYS A 90 3.03 -17.96 3.66
CA LYS A 90 3.65 -17.44 2.43
C LYS A 90 3.41 -15.94 2.24
N ASP A 91 2.39 -15.39 2.88
CA ASP A 91 1.98 -14.00 2.83
C ASP A 91 1.33 -13.57 4.16
N TYR A 92 1.23 -12.26 4.35
CA TYR A 92 0.47 -11.63 5.43
C TYR A 92 -0.31 -10.44 4.87
N ASN A 93 -1.64 -10.46 4.97
CA ASN A 93 -2.51 -9.45 4.38
C ASN A 93 -2.22 -9.21 2.89
N ASN A 94 -2.07 -10.28 2.09
CA ASN A 94 -1.71 -10.23 0.67
C ASN A 94 -0.32 -9.66 0.38
N ILE A 95 0.51 -9.40 1.39
CA ILE A 95 1.90 -8.97 1.20
C ILE A 95 2.82 -10.18 1.36
N TYR A 96 3.73 -10.36 0.41
CA TYR A 96 4.71 -11.44 0.42
C TYR A 96 6.11 -10.95 0.03
N ILE A 97 7.12 -11.73 0.40
CA ILE A 97 8.53 -11.36 0.26
C ILE A 97 9.24 -12.36 -0.63
N ILE A 98 9.89 -11.87 -1.69
CA ILE A 98 10.82 -12.64 -2.53
C ILE A 98 12.20 -12.00 -2.42
N GLY A 99 13.15 -12.71 -1.80
CA GLY A 99 14.48 -12.17 -1.54
C GLY A 99 14.40 -10.89 -0.69
N LYS A 100 14.76 -9.74 -1.29
CA LYS A 100 14.66 -8.40 -0.66
C LYS A 100 13.42 -7.61 -1.09
N SER A 101 12.59 -8.19 -1.94
CA SER A 101 11.46 -7.54 -2.60
C SER A 101 10.16 -7.81 -1.87
N ILE A 102 9.47 -6.75 -1.45
CA ILE A 102 8.10 -6.77 -0.92
C ILE A 102 7.15 -6.62 -2.10
N ASN A 103 6.17 -7.52 -2.20
CA ASN A 103 5.19 -7.56 -3.27
C ASN A 103 3.78 -7.65 -2.67
N LYS A 104 2.81 -7.09 -3.38
CA LYS A 104 1.40 -7.17 -3.02
C LYS A 104 0.67 -8.06 -4.01
N MET A 105 -0.05 -9.04 -3.49
CA MET A 105 -0.86 -9.97 -4.27
C MET A 105 -2.15 -9.27 -4.66
N GLU A 106 -2.33 -9.06 -5.96
CA GLU A 106 -3.58 -8.56 -6.56
C GLU A 106 -4.31 -9.77 -7.17
N TYR A 107 -5.26 -10.31 -6.42
CA TYR A 107 -6.09 -11.45 -6.80
C TYR A 107 -7.36 -11.53 -5.93
N PRO A 108 -8.51 -11.99 -6.47
CA PRO A 108 -8.78 -12.27 -7.87
C PRO A 108 -9.01 -10.98 -8.68
N LEU A 109 -9.10 -11.12 -10.01
CA LEU A 109 -9.55 -10.02 -10.87
C LEU A 109 -10.98 -9.61 -10.47
N ASN A 110 -11.20 -8.34 -10.17
CA ASN A 110 -12.53 -7.80 -9.97
C ASN A 110 -13.06 -7.20 -11.30
N GLU A 111 -13.66 -8.04 -12.13
CA GLU A 111 -14.16 -7.66 -13.46
C GLU A 111 -15.16 -6.51 -13.42
N ASN A 112 -16.04 -6.48 -12.41
CA ASN A 112 -17.00 -5.38 -12.23
C ASN A 112 -16.27 -4.05 -12.00
N SER A 113 -15.18 -4.05 -11.23
CA SER A 113 -14.36 -2.86 -11.01
C SER A 113 -13.68 -2.40 -12.30
N ILE A 114 -13.18 -3.31 -13.12
CA ILE A 114 -12.56 -2.98 -14.41
C ILE A 114 -13.58 -2.44 -15.40
N MET A 115 -14.75 -3.07 -15.49
CA MET A 115 -15.87 -2.59 -16.30
C MET A 115 -16.32 -1.19 -15.86
N ASN A 116 -16.41 -0.94 -14.55
CA ASN A 116 -16.74 0.38 -14.02
C ASN A 116 -15.67 1.42 -14.38
N ALA A 117 -14.39 1.06 -14.40
CA ALA A 117 -13.32 1.95 -14.83
C ALA A 117 -13.43 2.29 -16.33
N ALA A 118 -13.67 1.30 -17.19
CA ALA A 118 -13.89 1.52 -18.63
C ALA A 118 -15.10 2.44 -18.89
N ASN A 119 -16.25 2.14 -18.28
CA ASN A 119 -17.43 2.99 -18.36
C ASN A 119 -17.16 4.41 -17.89
N LYS A 120 -16.35 4.57 -16.83
CA LYS A 120 -16.02 5.90 -16.31
C LYS A 120 -15.13 6.69 -17.26
N LEU A 121 -14.18 6.04 -17.93
CA LEU A 121 -13.36 6.69 -18.95
C LEU A 121 -14.23 7.19 -20.11
N ASN A 122 -15.17 6.38 -20.59
CA ASN A 122 -16.12 6.78 -21.64
C ASN A 122 -16.99 7.96 -21.18
N GLU A 123 -17.54 7.91 -19.96
CA GLU A 123 -18.34 9.01 -19.39
C GLU A 123 -17.54 10.33 -19.35
N ILE A 124 -16.28 10.27 -18.93
CA ILE A 124 -15.39 11.44 -18.89
C ILE A 124 -15.13 11.97 -20.30
N TYR A 125 -14.85 11.07 -21.24
CA TYR A 125 -14.60 11.44 -22.63
C TYR A 125 -15.81 12.14 -23.25
N ASP A 126 -16.99 11.53 -23.17
CA ASP A 126 -18.22 12.08 -23.73
C ASP A 126 -18.61 13.44 -23.16
N LYS A 127 -18.40 13.61 -21.86
CA LYS A 127 -18.83 14.82 -21.16
C LYS A 127 -17.84 15.98 -21.31
N TYR A 128 -16.54 15.69 -21.40
CA TYR A 128 -15.51 16.71 -21.24
C TYR A 128 -14.44 16.73 -22.33
N LEU A 129 -14.20 15.62 -23.04
CA LEU A 129 -13.01 15.46 -23.90
C LEU A 129 -13.35 15.09 -25.36
N ARG A 130 -14.62 15.05 -25.73
CA ARG A 130 -15.07 14.68 -27.08
C ARG A 130 -14.37 15.53 -28.14
N GLY A 131 -13.73 14.87 -29.12
CA GLY A 131 -13.01 15.52 -30.21
C GLY A 131 -11.57 15.94 -29.86
N MET A 132 -11.10 15.66 -28.64
CA MET A 132 -9.71 15.86 -28.24
C MET A 132 -8.87 14.60 -28.50
N ASN A 133 -7.55 14.75 -28.59
CA ASN A 133 -6.63 13.61 -28.60
C ASN A 133 -6.47 13.06 -27.18
N VAL A 134 -7.17 11.97 -26.86
CA VAL A 134 -7.17 11.35 -25.53
C VAL A 134 -6.56 9.96 -25.62
N SER A 135 -5.69 9.65 -24.66
CA SER A 135 -5.08 8.34 -24.52
C SER A 135 -5.21 7.84 -23.10
N TYR A 136 -5.22 6.53 -22.92
CA TYR A 136 -5.12 5.88 -21.62
C TYR A 136 -4.07 4.77 -21.66
N SER A 137 -3.51 4.45 -20.50
CA SER A 137 -2.56 3.36 -20.36
C SER A 137 -2.83 2.59 -19.07
N ILE A 138 -2.45 1.32 -19.08
CA ILE A 138 -2.50 0.43 -17.93
C ILE A 138 -1.05 0.14 -17.56
N ILE A 139 -0.70 0.48 -16.33
CA ILE A 139 0.65 0.26 -15.80
C ILE A 139 0.64 -1.09 -15.09
N PRO A 140 1.48 -2.07 -15.49
CA PRO A 140 1.61 -3.33 -14.76
C PRO A 140 2.01 -3.05 -13.30
N ASP A 141 1.38 -3.76 -12.38
CA ASP A 141 1.87 -3.78 -11.00
C ASP A 141 3.10 -4.71 -10.89
N LYS A 142 3.72 -4.71 -9.71
CA LYS A 142 4.86 -5.56 -9.42
C LYS A 142 4.54 -7.06 -9.42
N ASN A 143 3.30 -7.42 -9.06
CA ASN A 143 2.81 -8.80 -8.95
C ASN A 143 2.79 -9.49 -10.32
N TYR A 144 2.53 -8.73 -11.39
CA TYR A 144 2.55 -9.19 -12.79
C TYR A 144 3.82 -9.98 -13.12
N TYR A 145 4.98 -9.49 -12.69
CA TYR A 145 6.29 -10.04 -13.05
C TYR A 145 6.73 -11.23 -12.19
N VAL A 146 6.30 -11.30 -10.93
CA VAL A 146 6.93 -12.21 -9.96
C VAL A 146 6.00 -13.30 -9.43
N ALA A 147 4.69 -13.12 -9.49
CA ALA A 147 3.75 -13.98 -8.77
C ALA A 147 3.80 -15.44 -9.25
N ARG A 148 3.59 -15.66 -10.55
CA ARG A 148 3.47 -17.01 -11.14
C ARG A 148 4.74 -17.83 -10.97
N GLU A 149 5.90 -17.22 -11.24
CA GLU A 149 7.21 -17.90 -11.13
C GLU A 149 7.56 -18.32 -9.70
N ASN A 150 7.00 -17.61 -8.71
CA ASN A 150 7.25 -17.86 -7.29
C ASN A 150 6.09 -18.59 -6.60
N GLY A 151 5.09 -19.07 -7.36
CA GLY A 151 3.97 -19.85 -6.84
C GLY A 151 2.95 -19.04 -6.01
N TYR A 152 2.84 -17.74 -6.28
CA TYR A 152 1.83 -16.84 -5.73
C TYR A 152 0.68 -16.61 -6.71
N LEU A 153 -0.46 -16.17 -6.18
CA LEU A 153 -1.63 -15.89 -7.00
C LEU A 153 -1.44 -14.59 -7.79
N SER A 154 -1.95 -14.62 -9.01
CA SER A 154 -1.90 -13.53 -9.98
C SER A 154 -3.28 -13.39 -10.58
N MET A 155 -3.79 -12.17 -10.67
CA MET A 155 -4.98 -11.91 -11.48
C MET A 155 -4.75 -12.24 -12.96
N ASP A 156 -5.86 -12.32 -13.70
CA ASP A 156 -5.85 -12.52 -15.14
C ASP A 156 -5.69 -11.16 -15.84
N TYR A 157 -4.44 -10.75 -16.05
CA TYR A 157 -4.11 -9.50 -16.75
C TYR A 157 -4.58 -9.49 -18.20
N GLY A 158 -4.65 -10.66 -18.86
CA GLY A 158 -5.18 -10.77 -20.22
C GLY A 158 -6.66 -10.39 -20.23
N LYS A 159 -7.45 -11.01 -19.34
CA LYS A 159 -8.87 -10.68 -19.19
C LYS A 159 -9.10 -9.23 -18.77
N MET A 160 -8.27 -8.66 -17.89
CA MET A 160 -8.34 -7.24 -17.55
C MET A 160 -8.16 -6.37 -18.81
N MET A 161 -7.13 -6.66 -19.60
CA MET A 161 -6.82 -5.93 -20.82
C MET A 161 -7.95 -6.05 -21.84
N ASP A 162 -8.50 -7.25 -22.01
CA ASP A 162 -9.61 -7.51 -22.92
C ASP A 162 -10.84 -6.70 -22.53
N ILE A 163 -11.19 -6.64 -21.24
CA ILE A 163 -12.32 -5.83 -20.76
C ILE A 163 -12.07 -4.35 -21.06
N MET A 164 -10.89 -3.82 -20.75
CA MET A 164 -10.59 -2.40 -20.97
C MET A 164 -10.58 -2.05 -22.47
N THR A 165 -9.85 -2.80 -23.28
CA THR A 165 -9.70 -2.52 -24.72
C THR A 165 -10.98 -2.76 -25.51
N SER A 166 -11.87 -3.67 -25.06
CA SER A 166 -13.15 -3.93 -25.73
C SER A 166 -14.26 -2.96 -25.33
N ASN A 167 -14.15 -2.26 -24.20
CA ASN A 167 -15.22 -1.41 -23.67
C ASN A 167 -14.84 0.08 -23.60
N VAL A 168 -13.56 0.44 -23.69
CA VAL A 168 -13.16 1.84 -23.83
C VAL A 168 -13.23 2.21 -25.30
N GLU A 169 -14.09 3.18 -25.62
CA GLU A 169 -14.35 3.63 -26.99
C GLU A 169 -13.74 5.02 -27.21
N ASP A 170 -13.30 5.32 -28.44
CA ASP A 170 -12.76 6.62 -28.86
C ASP A 170 -11.54 7.17 -28.09
N ILE A 171 -10.99 6.41 -27.15
CA ILE A 171 -9.76 6.73 -26.42
C ILE A 171 -8.65 5.75 -26.83
N LYS A 172 -7.49 6.28 -27.23
CA LYS A 172 -6.36 5.47 -27.68
C LYS A 172 -5.69 4.75 -26.49
N TYR A 173 -5.58 3.43 -26.58
CA TYR A 173 -4.79 2.67 -25.62
C TYR A 173 -3.29 2.75 -25.97
N VAL A 174 -2.46 3.04 -24.96
CA VAL A 174 -0.99 3.04 -25.07
C VAL A 174 -0.43 1.91 -24.20
N ASP A 175 0.17 0.91 -24.83
CA ASP A 175 0.78 -0.22 -24.13
C ASP A 175 2.18 0.12 -23.61
N LEU A 176 2.41 -0.21 -22.34
CA LEU A 176 3.66 0.00 -21.61
C LEU A 176 4.23 -1.30 -21.02
N PHE A 177 3.58 -2.45 -21.20
CA PHE A 177 4.00 -3.72 -20.59
C PHE A 177 5.36 -4.19 -21.11
N ASP A 178 5.69 -3.90 -22.37
CA ASP A 178 6.98 -4.22 -23.00
C ASP A 178 8.15 -3.33 -22.53
N LEU A 179 7.86 -2.22 -21.85
CA LEU A 179 8.84 -1.23 -21.42
C LEU A 179 9.25 -1.36 -19.95
N LEU A 180 8.58 -2.22 -19.19
CA LEU A 180 8.74 -2.34 -17.75
C LEU A 180 9.13 -3.77 -17.35
N CYS A 181 9.95 -3.87 -16.32
CA CYS A 181 10.36 -5.13 -15.71
C CYS A 181 10.45 -4.98 -14.19
N ILE A 182 10.68 -6.08 -13.46
CA ILE A 182 10.72 -6.08 -12.00
C ILE A 182 11.82 -5.16 -11.44
N GLU A 183 12.93 -4.98 -12.16
CA GLU A 183 14.04 -4.10 -11.79
C GLU A 183 13.65 -2.62 -11.79
N ASP A 184 12.59 -2.26 -12.52
CA ASP A 184 12.09 -0.89 -12.59
C ASP A 184 11.28 -0.52 -11.34
N TYR A 185 11.01 -1.47 -10.43
CA TYR A 185 10.27 -1.25 -9.18
C TYR A 185 11.19 -1.19 -7.96
N TYR A 186 10.77 -0.46 -6.93
CA TYR A 186 11.47 -0.45 -5.66
C TYR A 186 11.39 -1.81 -4.98
N ASN A 187 12.39 -2.14 -4.17
CA ASN A 187 12.39 -3.40 -3.43
C ASN A 187 11.33 -3.40 -2.33
N THR A 188 11.23 -2.30 -1.57
CA THR A 188 10.39 -2.20 -0.36
C THR A 188 9.07 -1.46 -0.61
N ASP A 189 8.80 -1.03 -1.84
CA ASP A 189 7.60 -0.29 -2.24
C ASP A 189 7.02 -0.97 -3.48
N ILE A 190 5.70 -0.86 -3.67
CA ILE A 190 4.99 -1.46 -4.79
C ILE A 190 5.12 -0.65 -6.09
N HIS A 191 5.59 0.60 -6.01
CA HIS A 191 5.69 1.49 -7.15
C HIS A 191 7.02 1.37 -7.89
N TRP A 192 6.99 1.78 -9.17
CA TRP A 192 8.16 1.96 -10.01
C TRP A 192 9.12 3.06 -9.50
N LYS A 193 10.40 2.97 -9.89
CA LYS A 193 11.46 3.94 -9.59
C LYS A 193 11.43 5.06 -10.61
N GLN A 194 11.49 6.30 -10.13
CA GLN A 194 11.40 7.48 -10.99
C GLN A 194 12.50 7.49 -12.07
N GLU A 195 13.72 7.06 -11.72
CA GLU A 195 14.85 7.03 -12.65
C GLU A 195 14.80 5.89 -13.68
N ARG A 196 13.81 4.99 -13.59
CA ARG A 196 13.66 3.82 -14.48
C ARG A 196 12.52 3.94 -15.49
N ILE A 197 11.64 4.91 -15.32
CA ILE A 197 10.41 5.04 -16.11
C ILE A 197 10.54 6.01 -17.29
N THR A 198 11.76 6.44 -17.64
CA THR A 198 11.97 7.39 -18.74
C THR A 198 11.52 6.82 -20.07
N GLY A 199 11.73 5.52 -20.33
CA GLY A 199 11.24 4.87 -21.56
C GLY A 199 9.71 4.85 -21.65
N ALA A 200 9.02 4.58 -20.54
CA ALA A 200 7.56 4.65 -20.49
C ALA A 200 7.05 6.08 -20.71
N ALA A 201 7.71 7.07 -20.12
CA ALA A 201 7.39 8.48 -20.33
C ALA A 201 7.62 8.91 -21.79
N ASP A 202 8.71 8.49 -22.42
CA ASP A 202 8.99 8.76 -23.84
C ASP A 202 7.91 8.17 -24.75
N ARG A 203 7.48 6.92 -24.50
CA ARG A 203 6.37 6.33 -25.28
C ARG A 203 5.07 7.11 -25.09
N LEU A 204 4.73 7.52 -23.87
CA LEU A 204 3.54 8.34 -23.65
C LEU A 204 3.62 9.68 -24.40
N LEU A 205 4.78 10.34 -24.37
CA LEU A 205 5.00 11.60 -25.08
C LEU A 205 4.85 11.42 -26.60
N GLU A 206 5.47 10.39 -27.16
CA GLU A 206 5.39 10.05 -28.59
C GLU A 206 3.94 9.77 -29.02
N GLU A 207 3.22 8.94 -28.27
CA GLU A 207 1.83 8.56 -28.60
C GLU A 207 0.84 9.73 -28.48
N MET A 208 1.19 10.74 -27.66
CA MET A 208 0.49 12.01 -27.52
C MET A 208 0.89 13.06 -28.57
N GLY A 209 1.82 12.74 -29.47
CA GLY A 209 2.29 13.63 -30.54
C GLY A 209 3.26 14.70 -30.07
N ASN A 210 3.97 14.47 -28.97
CA ASN A 210 5.00 15.36 -28.47
C ASN A 210 6.35 15.05 -29.12
N GLU A 211 7.05 16.09 -29.58
CA GLU A 211 8.36 15.96 -30.22
C GLU A 211 9.51 15.88 -29.20
N PHE A 212 9.25 16.25 -27.94
CA PHE A 212 10.25 16.21 -26.87
C PHE A 212 10.32 14.83 -26.22
N ARG A 213 11.54 14.40 -25.91
CA ARG A 213 11.81 13.25 -25.04
C ARG A 213 12.21 13.71 -23.66
N VAL A 214 12.09 12.83 -22.67
CA VAL A 214 12.52 13.10 -21.29
C VAL A 214 14.02 13.43 -21.25
N GLY A 215 14.81 12.81 -22.13
CA GLY A 215 16.24 13.11 -22.27
C GLY A 215 16.54 14.56 -22.68
N ASP A 216 15.58 15.24 -23.31
CA ASP A 216 15.72 16.66 -23.71
C ASP A 216 15.38 17.62 -22.56
N MET A 217 14.81 17.11 -21.46
CA MET A 217 14.40 17.92 -20.32
C MET A 217 15.53 18.09 -19.30
N LEU A 218 15.77 19.34 -18.90
CA LEU A 218 16.68 19.64 -17.79
C LEU A 218 15.94 19.46 -16.47
N TYR A 219 16.43 18.56 -15.62
CA TYR A 219 15.93 18.38 -14.26
C TYR A 219 17.06 18.23 -13.25
N GLU A 220 16.82 18.70 -12.02
CA GLU A 220 17.72 18.48 -10.90
C GLU A 220 17.41 17.12 -10.27
N LYS A 221 18.37 16.18 -10.33
CA LYS A 221 18.22 14.88 -9.66
C LYS A 221 18.48 15.04 -8.17
N LYS A 222 17.46 14.78 -7.36
CA LYS A 222 17.57 14.62 -5.90
C LYS A 222 17.48 13.15 -5.53
N SER A 223 18.35 12.71 -4.62
CA SER A 223 18.38 11.33 -4.15
C SER A 223 18.19 11.30 -2.65
N LEU A 224 17.32 10.40 -2.19
CA LEU A 224 17.08 10.11 -0.79
C LEU A 224 17.33 8.62 -0.58
N TYR A 225 18.25 8.30 0.34
CA TYR A 225 18.65 6.93 0.65
C TYR A 225 18.97 6.79 2.15
N PRO A 226 18.67 5.64 2.78
CA PRO A 226 17.92 4.50 2.26
C PRO A 226 16.41 4.79 2.14
N PHE A 227 15.76 4.19 1.15
CA PHE A 227 14.30 4.28 0.96
C PHE A 227 13.63 2.97 1.41
N TYR A 228 12.73 3.09 2.37
CA TYR A 228 11.86 2.00 2.82
C TYR A 228 10.42 2.38 2.47
N GLY A 229 9.84 1.72 1.47
CA GLY A 229 8.44 1.87 1.09
C GLY A 229 7.48 1.65 2.26
N GLY A 230 6.32 2.30 2.18
CA GLY A 230 5.24 2.21 3.17
C GLY A 230 4.25 1.09 2.85
#